data_AF-A0A317PM15-F1
#
_entry.id   AF-A0A317PM15-F1
#
_cell.length_a   1.000
_cell.length_b   1.000
_cell.length_c   1.000
_cell.angle_alpha   90.00
_cell.angle_beta   90.00
_cell.angle_gamma   90.00
#
_symmetry.space_group_name_H-M   'P 1'
#
loop_
_entity.id
_entity.type
_entity.pdbx_description
1 polymer ?
#
loop_
_entity_poly.entity_id
_entity_poly.type
_entity_poly.pdbx_seq_one_letter_code
_entity_poly.pdbx_strand_id
1 'polypeptide(L)'
;MVEERGTDGAEGGQEGRKTESLEARRQRLNAQLATHRVPEAPPSQGKKDAQGFAMAIKLSSEFIAGVVVGAFLGYLFDRFLGTAPWGMIIMLLLGFCAGVLNVLRSIGAVAQPKAERRHADGAEPEEDE
;
A
#
# COMPACT_ATOMS: atom_id res chain seq x y z
N MET A 1 4.74 38.69 59.31
CA MET A 1 5.07 38.67 57.87
C MET A 1 4.98 37.22 57.43
N VAL A 2 4.06 36.92 56.51
CA VAL A 2 3.54 35.58 56.18
C VAL A 2 4.11 35.12 54.82
N GLU A 3 4.27 33.79 54.69
CA GLU A 3 4.29 32.94 53.49
C GLU A 3 5.53 32.80 52.57
N GLU A 4 5.62 31.56 52.04
CA GLU A 4 6.28 31.06 50.82
C GLU A 4 7.73 30.51 50.88
N ARG A 5 7.82 29.18 50.66
CA ARG A 5 8.89 28.33 50.05
C ARG A 5 9.04 27.02 50.83
N GLY A 6 8.91 25.83 50.26
CA GLY A 6 8.71 25.37 48.89
C GLY A 6 8.88 23.85 48.94
N THR A 7 7.89 23.10 48.49
CA THR A 7 7.80 21.63 48.55
C THR A 7 8.61 20.95 47.44
N ASP A 8 9.82 21.43 47.16
CA ASP A 8 10.59 21.08 45.94
C ASP A 8 11.42 19.79 46.08
N GLY A 9 11.62 19.29 47.30
CA GLY A 9 12.52 18.15 47.55
C GLY A 9 11.94 16.76 47.26
N ALA A 10 10.61 16.61 47.30
CA ALA A 10 9.94 15.31 47.15
C ALA A 10 9.60 14.96 45.69
N GLU A 11 9.41 15.98 44.84
CA GLU A 11 9.02 15.78 43.44
C GLU A 11 10.21 15.30 42.57
N GLY A 12 11.39 15.90 42.73
CA GLY A 12 12.58 15.53 41.94
C GLY A 12 13.06 14.08 42.16
N GLY A 13 12.84 13.50 43.34
CA GLY A 13 13.19 12.11 43.64
C GLY A 13 12.25 11.07 43.03
N GLN A 14 10.99 11.42 42.77
CA GLN A 14 10.06 10.57 42.02
C GLN A 14 10.25 10.71 40.51
N GLU A 15 10.57 11.92 40.06
CA GLU A 15 10.76 12.22 38.65
C GLU A 15 11.99 11.50 38.09
N GLY A 16 13.12 11.53 38.80
CA GLY A 16 14.32 10.76 38.45
C GLY A 16 14.08 9.24 38.36
N ARG A 17 13.22 8.70 39.24
CA ARG A 17 12.89 7.27 39.24
C ARG A 17 11.96 6.88 38.08
N LYS A 18 11.07 7.81 37.69
CA LYS A 18 10.22 7.66 36.50
C LYS A 18 11.05 7.78 35.23
N THR A 19 11.99 8.72 35.13
CA THR A 19 12.85 8.87 33.95
C THR A 19 13.71 7.64 33.73
N GLU A 20 14.30 7.08 34.78
CA GLU A 20 15.09 5.85 34.73
C GLU A 20 14.24 4.65 34.23
N SER A 21 12.99 4.54 34.68
CA SER A 21 12.04 3.52 34.21
C SER A 21 11.65 3.71 32.73
N LEU A 22 11.44 4.95 32.28
CA LEU A 22 11.11 5.27 30.89
C LEU A 22 12.30 4.99 29.95
N GLU A 23 13.52 5.27 30.39
CA GLU A 23 14.74 4.97 29.64
C GLU A 23 14.95 3.47 29.49
N ALA A 24 14.77 2.69 30.56
CA ALA A 24 14.82 1.23 30.49
C ALA A 24 13.77 0.66 29.51
N ARG A 25 12.55 1.22 29.52
CA ARG A 25 11.49 0.82 28.58
C ARG A 25 11.82 1.22 27.15
N ARG A 26 12.38 2.42 26.93
CA ARG A 26 12.86 2.88 25.61
C ARG A 26 13.95 1.98 25.06
N GLN A 27 14.93 1.60 25.88
CA GLN A 27 16.01 0.71 25.49
C GLN A 27 15.46 -0.67 25.10
N ARG A 28 14.52 -1.21 25.87
CA ARG A 28 13.86 -2.49 25.56
C ARG A 28 13.02 -2.42 24.27
N LEU A 29 12.34 -1.31 24.01
CA LEU A 29 11.63 -1.08 22.75
C LEU A 29 12.62 -0.97 21.59
N ASN A 30 13.71 -0.20 21.75
CA ASN A 30 14.77 -0.07 20.74
C ASN A 30 15.44 -1.40 20.43
N ALA A 31 15.67 -2.26 21.43
CA ALA A 31 16.22 -3.61 21.22
C ALA A 31 15.25 -4.50 20.43
N GLN A 32 13.95 -4.44 20.72
CA GLN A 32 12.93 -5.16 19.94
C GLN A 32 12.77 -4.59 18.52
N LEU A 33 12.83 -3.26 18.37
CA LEU A 33 12.84 -2.55 17.10
C LEU A 33 14.12 -2.84 16.31
N ALA A 34 15.25 -3.11 16.94
CA ALA A 34 16.50 -3.50 16.28
C ALA A 34 16.39 -4.93 15.72
N THR A 35 15.78 -5.86 16.47
CA THR A 35 15.51 -7.23 16.01
C THR A 35 14.49 -7.26 14.87
N HIS A 36 13.50 -6.36 14.90
CA HIS A 36 12.51 -6.17 13.83
C HIS A 36 12.83 -5.02 12.88
N ARG A 37 14.04 -4.47 12.93
CA ARG A 37 14.45 -3.41 12.01
C ARG A 37 14.53 -4.07 10.66
N VAL A 38 13.46 -3.91 9.88
CA VAL A 38 13.53 -3.98 8.42
C VAL A 38 14.71 -3.08 8.10
N PRO A 39 15.83 -3.65 7.62
CA PRO A 39 17.04 -2.87 7.46
C PRO A 39 16.70 -1.73 6.51
N GLU A 40 16.63 -0.52 7.07
CA GLU A 40 16.80 0.70 6.32
C GLU A 40 18.24 0.62 5.84
N ALA A 41 18.39 0.00 4.67
CA ALA A 41 19.67 -0.42 4.15
C ALA A 41 20.55 0.82 4.00
N PRO A 42 21.87 0.73 4.27
CA PRO A 42 22.81 1.73 3.80
C PRO A 42 22.62 1.92 2.29
N PRO A 43 22.95 3.10 1.71
CA PRO A 43 22.73 3.40 0.30
C PRO A 43 23.56 2.45 -0.58
N SER A 44 22.98 1.29 -0.84
CA SER A 44 23.39 0.28 -1.81
C SER A 44 22.23 0.02 -2.78
N GLN A 45 21.29 0.96 -2.85
CA GLN A 45 19.88 0.73 -3.21
C GLN A 45 19.51 1.04 -4.67
N GLY A 46 20.46 1.33 -5.57
CA GLY A 46 20.14 1.80 -6.92
C GLY A 46 19.30 0.86 -7.80
N LYS A 47 19.27 -0.45 -7.53
CA LYS A 47 18.54 -1.44 -8.35
C LYS A 47 17.22 -1.92 -7.75
N LYS A 48 17.12 -2.00 -6.41
CA LYS A 48 15.89 -2.39 -5.70
C LYS A 48 14.94 -1.21 -5.55
N ASP A 49 15.46 -0.01 -5.30
CA ASP A 49 14.63 1.21 -5.27
C ASP A 49 14.12 1.55 -6.67
N ALA A 50 14.96 1.40 -7.69
CA ALA A 50 14.55 1.58 -9.08
C ALA A 50 13.45 0.57 -9.49
N GLN A 51 13.51 -0.66 -8.99
CA GLN A 51 12.48 -1.66 -9.24
C GLN A 51 11.16 -1.35 -8.52
N GLY A 52 11.22 -0.94 -7.25
CA GLY A 52 10.03 -0.52 -6.48
C GLY A 52 9.38 0.74 -7.08
N PHE A 53 10.20 1.70 -7.49
CA PHE A 53 9.75 2.92 -8.16
C PHE A 53 9.13 2.62 -9.53
N ALA A 54 9.77 1.78 -10.35
CA ALA A 54 9.21 1.38 -11.65
C ALA A 54 7.86 0.65 -11.50
N MET A 55 7.71 -0.18 -10.46
CA MET A 55 6.44 -0.84 -10.15
C MET A 55 5.37 0.18 -9.74
N ALA A 56 5.72 1.14 -8.87
CA ALA A 56 4.80 2.18 -8.42
C ALA A 56 4.32 3.08 -9.58
N ILE A 57 5.22 3.45 -10.49
CA ILE A 57 4.87 4.24 -11.68
C ILE A 57 3.96 3.46 -12.64
N LYS A 58 4.20 2.17 -12.86
CA LYS A 58 3.30 1.34 -13.67
C LYS A 58 1.92 1.25 -13.05
N LEU A 59 1.85 0.99 -11.75
CA LEU A 59 0.60 0.84 -11.03
C LEU A 59 -0.23 2.15 -11.04
N SER A 60 0.43 3.30 -10.84
CA SER A 60 -0.24 4.59 -10.91
C SER A 60 -0.68 4.93 -12.33
N SER A 61 0.13 4.61 -13.35
CA SER A 61 -0.24 4.83 -14.75
C SER A 61 -1.45 4.00 -15.18
N GLU A 62 -1.54 2.74 -14.77
CA GLU A 62 -2.69 1.88 -15.07
C GLU A 62 -3.97 2.39 -14.39
N PHE A 63 -3.86 2.87 -13.15
CA PHE A 63 -4.97 3.49 -12.43
C PHE A 63 -5.45 4.77 -13.12
N ILE A 64 -4.52 5.69 -13.43
CA ILE A 64 -4.84 6.97 -14.08
C ILE A 64 -5.46 6.73 -15.46
N ALA A 65 -4.93 5.78 -16.23
CA ALA A 65 -5.51 5.42 -17.53
C ALA A 65 -6.98 4.98 -17.40
N GLY A 66 -7.31 4.13 -16.43
CA GLY A 66 -8.70 3.72 -16.18
C GLY A 66 -9.62 4.89 -15.80
N VAL A 67 -9.14 5.81 -14.95
CA VAL A 67 -9.89 7.00 -14.53
C VAL A 67 -10.12 7.95 -15.71
N VAL A 68 -9.09 8.23 -16.52
CA VAL A 68 -9.19 9.12 -17.69
C VAL A 68 -10.15 8.54 -18.71
N VAL A 69 -10.07 7.23 -18.98
CA VAL A 69 -11.01 6.55 -19.89
C VAL A 69 -12.45 6.64 -19.35
N GLY A 70 -12.67 6.34 -18.06
CA GLY A 70 -13.99 6.45 -17.44
C GLY A 70 -14.56 7.88 -17.48
N ALA A 71 -13.73 8.89 -17.21
CA ALA A 71 -14.11 10.29 -17.28
C ALA A 71 -14.43 10.72 -18.73
N PHE A 72 -13.63 10.30 -19.71
CA PHE A 72 -13.85 10.60 -21.11
C PHE A 72 -15.14 9.97 -21.64
N LEU A 73 -15.38 8.69 -21.33
CA LEU A 73 -16.65 8.01 -21.66
C LEU A 73 -17.84 8.63 -20.94
N GLY A 74 -17.71 8.97 -19.66
CA GLY A 74 -18.76 9.63 -18.88
C GLY A 74 -19.14 11.00 -19.46
N TYR A 75 -18.15 11.79 -19.87
CA TYR A 75 -18.37 13.08 -20.53
C TYR A 75 -19.11 12.93 -21.86
N LEU A 76 -18.69 11.96 -22.69
CA LEU A 76 -19.34 11.71 -23.97
C LEU A 76 -20.78 11.24 -23.75
N PHE A 77 -21.01 10.35 -22.78
CA PHE A 77 -22.34 9.85 -22.43
C PHE A 77 -23.27 10.96 -21.94
N ASP A 78 -22.78 11.84 -21.05
CA ASP A 78 -23.53 13.01 -20.58
C ASP A 78 -23.87 13.99 -21.72
N ARG A 79 -23.01 14.08 -22.73
CA ARG A 79 -23.25 14.92 -23.91
C ARG A 79 -24.34 14.35 -24.82
N PHE A 80 -24.41 13.03 -24.97
CA PHE A 80 -25.43 12.37 -25.79
C PHE A 80 -26.80 12.33 -25.13
N LEU A 81 -26.86 12.04 -23.83
CA LEU A 81 -28.14 11.92 -23.09
C LEU A 81 -28.62 13.26 -22.52
N GLY A 82 -27.79 14.30 -22.49
CA GLY A 82 -28.12 15.58 -21.88
C GLY A 82 -28.28 15.51 -20.35
N THR A 83 -27.87 14.40 -19.73
CA THR A 83 -28.05 14.08 -18.30
C THR A 83 -26.94 14.65 -17.39
N ALA A 84 -26.17 15.62 -17.87
CA ALA A 84 -25.02 16.15 -17.13
C ALA A 84 -25.42 16.63 -15.73
N PRO A 85 -24.78 16.15 -14.63
CA PRO A 85 -23.52 15.37 -14.56
C PRO A 85 -23.70 13.88 -14.14
N TRP A 86 -24.88 13.29 -14.31
CA TRP A 86 -25.19 11.96 -13.77
C TRP A 86 -24.36 10.83 -14.41
N GLY A 87 -24.14 10.89 -15.72
CA GLY A 87 -23.30 9.94 -16.45
C GLY A 87 -21.83 10.06 -16.06
N MET A 88 -21.32 11.27 -15.86
CA MET A 88 -19.98 11.48 -15.30
C MET A 88 -19.86 10.88 -13.90
N ILE A 89 -20.83 11.05 -13.00
CA ILE A 89 -20.78 10.49 -11.64
C ILE A 89 -20.74 8.95 -11.68
N ILE A 90 -21.64 8.32 -12.44
CA ILE A 90 -21.72 6.85 -12.53
C ILE A 90 -20.47 6.27 -13.18
N MET A 91 -20.01 6.84 -14.31
CA MET A 91 -18.83 6.35 -15.01
C MET A 91 -17.53 6.62 -14.24
N LEU A 92 -17.45 7.71 -13.47
CA LEU A 92 -16.32 7.97 -12.58
C LEU A 92 -16.28 6.95 -11.43
N LEU A 93 -17.42 6.66 -10.79
CA LEU A 93 -17.51 5.63 -9.75
C LEU A 93 -17.15 4.25 -10.29
N LEU A 94 -17.66 3.90 -11.48
CA LEU A 94 -17.36 2.63 -12.13
C LEU A 94 -15.89 2.53 -12.55
N GLY A 95 -15.34 3.59 -13.14
CA GLY A 95 -13.93 3.68 -13.52
C GLY A 95 -12.98 3.64 -12.32
N PHE A 96 -13.35 4.30 -11.21
CA PHE A 96 -12.64 4.22 -9.95
C PHE A 96 -12.66 2.78 -9.39
N CYS A 97 -13.84 2.15 -9.37
CA CYS A 97 -13.98 0.77 -8.91
C CYS A 97 -13.14 -0.20 -9.77
N ALA A 98 -13.17 -0.04 -11.09
CA ALA A 98 -12.32 -0.81 -12.01
C ALA A 98 -10.82 -0.57 -11.78
N GLY A 99 -10.42 0.68 -11.52
CA GLY A 99 -9.03 1.03 -11.18
C GLY A 99 -8.57 0.39 -9.87
N VAL A 100 -9.39 0.46 -8.82
CA VAL A 100 -9.11 -0.20 -7.53
C VAL A 100 -9.02 -1.72 -7.71
N LEU A 101 -9.93 -2.33 -8.48
CA LEU A 101 -9.86 -3.76 -8.80
C LEU A 101 -8.60 -4.14 -9.58
N ASN A 102 -8.11 -3.30 -10.50
CA ASN A 102 -6.86 -3.54 -11.22
C ASN A 102 -5.64 -3.52 -10.29
N VAL A 103 -5.62 -2.57 -9.35
CA VAL A 103 -4.56 -2.46 -8.32
C VAL A 103 -4.59 -3.67 -7.38
N LEU A 104 -5.77 -4.04 -6.86
CA LEU A 104 -5.94 -5.20 -5.98
C LEU A 104 -5.56 -6.51 -6.67
N ARG A 105 -5.86 -6.65 -7.97
CA ARG A 105 -5.41 -7.78 -8.78
C ARG A 105 -3.90 -7.82 -8.96
N SER A 106 -3.27 -6.66 -9.14
CA SER A 106 -1.80 -6.55 -9.27
C SER A 106 -1.06 -6.90 -7.98
N ILE A 107 -1.69 -6.72 -6.82
CA ILE A 107 -1.13 -7.08 -5.50
C ILE A 107 -1.39 -8.57 -5.17
N GLY A 108 -2.11 -9.31 -6.03
CA GLY A 108 -2.32 -10.76 -5.88
C GLY A 108 -3.54 -11.16 -5.05
N ALA A 109 -4.44 -10.22 -4.73
CA ALA A 109 -5.67 -10.52 -3.97
C ALA A 109 -6.75 -11.23 -4.81
N VAL A 110 -6.59 -11.28 -6.14
CA VAL A 110 -7.51 -11.99 -7.04
C VAL A 110 -6.71 -13.11 -7.71
N ALA A 111 -6.97 -14.35 -7.30
CA ALA A 111 -6.33 -15.54 -7.86
C ALA A 111 -6.49 -15.55 -9.38
N GLN A 112 -5.37 -15.51 -10.11
CA GLN A 112 -5.41 -15.75 -11.55
C GLN A 112 -5.76 -17.22 -11.75
N PRO A 113 -6.84 -17.56 -12.47
CA PRO A 113 -7.00 -18.91 -12.98
C PRO A 113 -5.81 -19.17 -13.88
N LYS A 114 -4.92 -20.06 -13.44
CA LYS A 114 -3.82 -20.63 -14.22
C LYS A 114 -4.43 -21.13 -15.52
N ALA A 115 -4.29 -20.34 -16.59
CA ALA A 115 -4.61 -20.77 -17.94
C ALA A 115 -3.64 -21.92 -18.24
N GLU A 116 -4.12 -23.11 -17.93
CA GLU A 116 -3.48 -24.38 -18.16
C GLU A 116 -3.27 -24.47 -19.67
N ARG A 117 -2.07 -24.10 -20.13
CA ARG A 117 -1.54 -24.47 -21.42
C ARG A 117 -1.42 -25.99 -21.43
N ARG A 118 -2.53 -26.69 -21.59
CA ARG A 118 -2.56 -28.06 -22.07
C ARG A 118 -2.61 -27.98 -23.59
N HIS A 119 -1.53 -27.45 -24.16
CA HIS A 119 -1.24 -27.65 -25.57
C HIS A 119 -0.04 -28.59 -25.64
N ALA A 120 -0.31 -29.77 -26.19
CA ALA A 120 0.60 -30.54 -27.02
C ALA A 120 2.00 -30.78 -26.45
N ASP A 121 2.14 -31.93 -25.79
CA ASP A 121 3.34 -32.76 -25.83
C ASP A 121 2.80 -34.19 -25.89
N GLY A 122 2.63 -34.78 -27.08
CA GLY A 122 3.68 -35.53 -27.79
C GLY A 122 3.25 -37.02 -27.76
N ALA A 123 2.66 -37.53 -28.85
CA ALA A 123 3.30 -38.48 -29.76
C ALA A 123 3.62 -39.84 -29.08
N GLU A 124 2.72 -40.82 -29.10
CA GLU A 124 2.64 -42.00 -30.02
C GLU A 124 2.83 -43.31 -29.20
N PRO A 125 2.58 -44.54 -29.70
CA PRO A 125 1.96 -44.97 -30.96
C PRO A 125 0.80 -45.99 -30.76
N GLU A 126 0.31 -46.48 -31.88
CA GLU A 126 -0.70 -47.50 -32.11
C GLU A 126 -0.44 -48.84 -31.41
N GLU A 127 -1.50 -49.45 -30.88
CA GLU A 127 -1.54 -50.87 -30.58
C GLU A 127 -2.76 -51.46 -31.29
N ASP A 128 -2.47 -52.12 -32.42
CA ASP A 128 -3.33 -53.09 -33.08
C ASP A 128 -3.48 -54.32 -32.18
N GLU A 129 -4.71 -54.69 -31.80
CA GLU A 129 -5.12 -56.08 -31.49
C GLU A 129 -6.60 -56.31 -31.87
#